data_AF-A0A2E0ZEK1-F1
#
_entry.id   AF-A0A2E0ZEK1-F1
#
_cell.length_a   1.000
_cell.length_b   1.000
_cell.length_c   1.000
_cell.angle_alpha   90.00
_cell.angle_beta   90.00
_cell.angle_gamma   90.00
#
_symmetry.space_group_name_H-M   'P 1'
#
loop_
_entity.id
_entity.type
_entity.pdbx_description
1 polymer ?
#
loop_
_entity_poly.entity_id
_entity_poly.type
_entity_poly.pdbx_seq_one_letter_code
_entity_poly.pdbx_strand_id
1 'polypeptide(L)'
;MEMQKKDFKGGLILIVIGLLALAFQLLPIQMSENMGLLIVPGLGALFLVWGILTRTDGLMIPGGILSGVGWGVYAIAGPFSIWQGDNEGGVFLIFLGLGFGLITLVTAVFGEETHWWALIPGSIIAFVGVAIMFGGALLSVLAFVGKLWPLALILIGISILVKANKEKAGEEKFVPEK
;
A
#
# COMPACT_ATOMS: atom_id res chain seq x y z
N MET A 1 33.23 6.66 22.99
CA MET A 1 32.47 7.88 22.61
C MET A 1 31.93 7.73 21.18
N GLU A 2 31.06 6.73 20.93
CA GLU A 2 30.53 6.47 19.56
C GLU A 2 29.01 6.57 19.43
N MET A 3 28.25 6.77 20.53
CA MET A 3 26.79 6.81 20.48
C MET A 3 26.19 8.15 19.99
N GLN A 4 26.88 9.29 20.10
CA GLN A 4 26.28 10.61 19.77
C GLN A 4 26.12 10.92 18.27
N LYS A 5 26.83 10.23 17.37
CA LYS A 5 26.84 10.58 15.93
C LYS A 5 25.59 10.10 15.17
N LYS A 6 24.86 9.11 15.69
CA LYS A 6 23.64 8.59 15.05
C LYS A 6 22.43 9.50 15.28
N ASP A 7 22.30 10.04 16.48
CA ASP A 7 21.15 10.89 16.86
C ASP A 7 21.23 12.28 16.22
N PHE A 8 22.44 12.82 16.06
CA PHE A 8 22.65 14.12 15.40
C PHE A 8 22.28 14.09 13.91
N LYS A 9 22.58 12.98 13.21
CA LYS A 9 22.20 12.82 11.79
C LYS A 9 20.69 12.73 11.63
N GLY A 10 20.00 12.04 12.54
CA GLY A 10 18.53 11.98 12.54
C GLY A 10 17.89 13.35 12.79
N GLY A 11 18.37 14.09 13.79
CA GLY A 11 17.90 15.45 14.07
C GLY A 11 18.14 16.42 12.92
N LEU A 12 19.32 16.37 12.30
CA LEU A 12 19.65 17.21 11.15
C LEU A 12 18.76 16.90 9.93
N ILE A 13 18.47 15.62 9.67
CA ILE A 13 17.55 15.20 8.62
C ILE A 13 16.13 15.74 8.88
N LEU A 14 15.64 15.64 10.12
CA LEU A 14 14.33 16.19 10.52
C LEU A 14 14.25 17.70 10.36
N ILE A 15 15.31 18.43 10.70
CA ILE A 15 15.38 19.89 10.52
C ILE A 15 15.37 20.26 9.04
N VAL A 16 16.14 19.54 8.20
CA VAL A 16 16.20 19.79 6.76
C VAL A 16 14.85 19.48 6.09
N ILE A 17 14.22 18.35 6.44
CA ILE A 17 12.88 17.99 5.96
C ILE A 17 11.84 19.02 6.40
N GLY A 18 11.89 19.45 7.67
CA GLY A 18 11.00 20.47 8.21
C GLY A 18 11.16 21.83 7.54
N LEU A 19 12.40 22.27 7.28
CA LEU A 19 12.69 23.51 6.57
C LEU A 19 12.27 23.45 5.09
N LEU A 20 12.46 22.31 4.42
CA LEU A 20 11.96 22.09 3.06
C LEU A 20 10.43 22.16 3.02
N ALA A 21 9.74 21.47 3.93
CA ALA A 21 8.28 21.52 4.04
C ALA A 21 7.78 22.94 4.33
N LEU A 22 8.45 23.66 5.24
CA LEU A 22 8.13 25.05 5.57
C LEU A 22 8.36 25.98 4.38
N ALA A 23 9.43 25.78 3.61
CA ALA A 23 9.72 26.56 2.40
C ALA A 23 8.67 26.32 1.30
N PHE A 24 8.23 25.08 1.11
CA PHE A 24 7.11 24.76 0.21
C PHE A 24 5.77 25.35 0.67
N GLN A 25 5.61 25.60 1.98
CA GLN A 25 4.39 26.19 2.54
C GLN A 25 4.40 27.73 2.54
N LEU A 26 5.57 28.35 2.73
CA LEU A 26 5.75 29.81 2.82
C LEU A 26 5.94 30.47 1.46
N LEU A 27 6.50 29.75 0.49
CA LEU A 27 6.55 30.22 -0.88
C LEU A 27 5.25 29.77 -1.57
N PRO A 28 4.30 30.68 -1.88
CA PRO A 28 3.25 30.38 -2.83
C PRO A 28 3.91 30.33 -4.20
N ILE A 29 4.76 29.32 -4.42
CA ILE A 29 5.29 29.05 -5.74
C ILE A 29 4.05 28.65 -6.52
N GLN A 30 3.59 29.55 -7.40
CA GLN A 30 2.63 29.25 -8.45
C GLN A 30 3.33 28.29 -9.43
N MET A 31 3.71 27.13 -8.93
CA MET A 31 3.92 25.94 -9.72
C MET A 31 2.59 25.76 -10.43
N SER A 32 2.58 25.85 -11.76
CA SER A 32 1.44 25.45 -12.59
C SER A 32 0.83 24.18 -11.98
N GLU A 33 -0.49 24.08 -11.85
CA GLU A 33 -1.17 22.96 -11.14
C GLU A 33 -0.63 21.58 -11.57
N ASN A 34 -0.14 21.48 -12.80
CA ASN A 34 0.54 20.32 -13.39
C ASN A 34 1.89 19.93 -12.73
N MET A 35 2.65 20.89 -12.20
CA MET A 35 3.94 20.62 -11.54
C MET A 35 3.76 20.08 -10.11
N GLY A 36 2.71 20.51 -9.40
CA GLY A 36 2.36 19.95 -8.09
C GLY A 36 1.99 18.47 -8.18
N LEU A 37 1.27 18.09 -9.24
CA LEU A 37 0.90 16.71 -9.54
C LEU A 37 2.11 15.78 -9.79
N LEU A 38 3.24 16.32 -10.25
CA LEU A 38 4.46 15.55 -10.54
C LEU A 38 5.34 15.31 -9.31
N ILE A 39 5.07 15.96 -8.18
CA ILE A 39 5.85 15.78 -6.95
C ILE A 39 5.77 14.33 -6.46
N VAL A 40 4.56 13.76 -6.42
CA VAL A 40 4.34 12.39 -5.90
C VAL A 40 4.97 11.31 -6.80
N PRO A 41 4.76 11.30 -8.13
CA PRO A 41 5.51 10.43 -9.03
C PRO A 41 7.02 10.65 -8.96
N GLY A 42 7.47 11.90 -8.83
CA GLY A 42 8.89 12.25 -8.69
C GLY A 42 9.53 11.67 -7.44
N LEU A 43 8.83 11.72 -6.30
CA LEU A 43 9.26 11.06 -5.06
C LEU A 43 9.26 9.54 -5.20
N GLY A 44 8.26 8.97 -5.86
CA GLY A 44 8.23 7.53 -6.17
C GLY A 44 9.43 7.10 -7.00
N ALA A 45 9.76 7.84 -8.06
CA ALA A 45 10.93 7.61 -8.88
C ALA A 45 12.24 7.75 -8.08
N LEU A 46 12.35 8.77 -7.22
CA LEU A 46 13.52 8.96 -6.37
C LEU A 46 13.74 7.78 -5.43
N PHE A 47 12.69 7.28 -4.78
CA PHE A 47 12.78 6.11 -3.91
C PHE A 47 13.08 4.81 -4.68
N LEU A 48 12.52 4.64 -5.87
CA LEU A 48 12.83 3.49 -6.73
C LEU A 48 14.29 3.52 -7.19
N VAL A 49 14.75 4.64 -7.75
CA VAL A 49 16.14 4.80 -8.21
C VAL A 49 17.11 4.60 -7.05
N TRP A 50 16.84 5.23 -5.91
CA TRP A 50 17.68 5.07 -4.73
C TRP A 50 17.67 3.62 -4.24
N GLY A 51 16.49 2.99 -4.12
CA GLY A 51 16.34 1.60 -3.72
C GLY A 51 17.07 0.62 -4.65
N ILE A 52 17.04 0.86 -5.96
CA ILE A 52 17.78 0.06 -6.96
C ILE A 52 19.29 0.24 -6.80
N LEU A 53 19.76 1.47 -6.59
CA LEU A 53 21.20 1.76 -6.43
C LEU A 53 21.74 1.19 -5.12
N THR A 54 20.99 1.24 -4.03
CA THR A 54 21.39 0.72 -2.73
C THR A 54 21.03 -0.75 -2.51
N ARG A 55 20.29 -1.36 -3.44
CA ARG A 55 19.72 -2.72 -3.33
C ARG A 55 19.00 -2.96 -2.01
N THR A 56 18.33 -1.92 -1.51
CA THR A 56 17.57 -1.99 -0.26
C THR A 56 16.09 -2.11 -0.57
N ASP A 57 15.53 -3.28 -0.30
CA ASP A 57 14.14 -3.59 -0.58
C ASP A 57 13.16 -2.63 0.14
N GLY A 58 13.55 -2.15 1.33
CA GLY A 58 12.77 -1.20 2.12
C GLY A 58 12.48 0.15 1.42
N LEU A 59 13.27 0.56 0.43
CA LEU A 59 13.02 1.79 -0.35
C LEU A 59 12.26 1.52 -1.65
N MET A 60 12.33 0.29 -2.17
CA MET A 60 11.59 -0.11 -3.37
C MET A 60 10.08 -0.17 -3.10
N ILE A 61 9.68 -0.59 -1.90
CA ILE A 61 8.27 -0.65 -1.47
C ILE A 61 7.59 0.73 -1.53
N PRO A 62 8.04 1.76 -0.78
CA PRO A 62 7.44 3.09 -0.85
C PRO A 62 7.59 3.70 -2.25
N GLY A 63 8.68 3.39 -2.98
CA GLY A 63 8.85 3.79 -4.37
C GLY A 63 7.75 3.27 -5.30
N GLY A 64 7.38 1.99 -5.19
CA GLY A 64 6.29 1.40 -5.97
C GLY A 64 4.92 1.97 -5.62
N ILE A 65 4.61 2.12 -4.32
CA ILE A 65 3.34 2.70 -3.85
C ILE A 65 3.21 4.16 -4.30
N LEU A 66 4.24 4.98 -4.08
CA LEU A 66 4.23 6.40 -4.47
C LEU A 66 4.17 6.57 -5.99
N SER A 67 4.79 5.66 -6.75
CA SER A 67 4.65 5.65 -8.21
C SER A 67 3.21 5.34 -8.62
N GLY A 68 2.56 4.35 -8.00
CA GLY A 68 1.16 4.03 -8.26
C GLY A 68 0.20 5.17 -7.89
N VAL A 69 0.36 5.75 -6.69
CA VAL A 69 -0.43 6.91 -6.26
C VAL A 69 -0.19 8.11 -7.16
N GLY A 70 1.07 8.43 -7.43
CA GLY A 70 1.45 9.58 -8.25
C GLY A 70 0.89 9.50 -9.66
N TRP A 71 1.11 8.38 -10.34
CA TRP A 71 0.57 8.19 -11.69
C TRP A 71 -0.96 8.07 -11.70
N GLY A 72 -1.56 7.48 -10.67
CA GLY A 72 -3.02 7.43 -10.52
C GLY A 72 -3.64 8.81 -10.40
N VAL A 73 -3.06 9.68 -9.56
CA VAL A 73 -3.51 11.07 -9.39
C VAL A 73 -3.27 11.87 -10.68
N TYR A 74 -2.11 11.70 -11.33
CA TYR A 74 -1.82 12.35 -12.61
C TYR A 74 -2.81 11.91 -13.72
N ALA A 75 -3.26 10.67 -13.72
CA ALA A 75 -4.22 10.16 -14.70
C ALA A 75 -5.64 10.75 -14.54
N ILE A 76 -6.07 11.04 -13.31
CA ILE A 76 -7.43 11.56 -13.03
C ILE A 76 -7.49 13.08 -12.95
N ALA A 77 -6.43 13.74 -12.46
CA ALA A 77 -6.39 15.18 -12.21
C ALA A 77 -5.41 15.93 -13.12
N GLY A 78 -4.62 15.22 -13.93
CA GLY A 78 -3.67 15.82 -14.86
C GLY A 78 -4.31 16.30 -16.17
N PRO A 79 -3.49 16.88 -17.07
CA PRO A 79 -3.95 17.42 -18.35
C PRO A 79 -4.53 16.37 -19.29
N PHE A 80 -4.32 15.09 -19.00
CA PHE A 80 -4.85 13.94 -19.72
C PHE A 80 -6.02 13.27 -18.99
N SER A 81 -6.79 13.98 -18.17
CA SER A 81 -7.97 13.43 -17.49
C SER A 81 -9.09 13.14 -18.51
N ILE A 82 -8.97 12.00 -19.20
CA ILE A 82 -9.98 11.51 -20.16
C ILE A 82 -11.14 10.84 -19.42
N TRP A 83 -10.90 10.43 -18.17
CA TRP A 83 -11.81 9.65 -17.32
C TRP A 83 -12.22 10.50 -16.13
N GLN A 84 -13.17 11.41 -16.34
CA GLN A 84 -13.78 12.23 -15.27
C GLN A 84 -15.15 11.67 -14.89
N GLY A 85 -15.52 11.79 -13.61
CA GLY A 85 -16.81 11.31 -13.06
C GLY A 85 -16.72 9.94 -12.38
N ASP A 86 -17.73 9.08 -12.57
CA ASP A 86 -17.94 7.86 -11.78
C ASP A 86 -16.79 6.82 -11.85
N ASN A 87 -15.89 6.94 -12.83
CA ASN A 87 -14.80 6.00 -13.08
C ASN A 87 -13.43 6.42 -12.50
N GLU A 88 -13.33 7.63 -11.93
CA GLU A 88 -12.06 8.16 -11.39
C GLU A 88 -11.45 7.23 -10.33
N GLY A 89 -12.29 6.74 -9.41
CA GLY A 89 -11.87 5.79 -8.38
C GLY A 89 -11.36 4.48 -8.97
N GLY A 90 -11.95 4.01 -10.07
CA GLY A 90 -11.52 2.78 -10.75
C GLY A 90 -10.14 2.92 -11.38
N VAL A 91 -9.92 4.01 -12.12
CA VAL A 91 -8.63 4.33 -12.74
C VAL A 91 -7.53 4.49 -11.68
N PHE A 92 -7.81 5.23 -10.61
CA PHE A 92 -6.87 5.41 -9.50
C PHE A 92 -6.46 4.07 -8.88
N LEU A 93 -7.42 3.18 -8.59
CA LEU A 93 -7.12 1.87 -8.01
C LEU A 93 -6.31 0.98 -8.97
N ILE A 94 -6.56 1.04 -10.28
CA ILE A 94 -5.72 0.29 -11.25
C ILE A 94 -4.27 0.76 -11.18
N PHE A 95 -4.02 2.07 -11.20
CA PHE A 95 -2.66 2.62 -11.09
C PHE A 95 -2.01 2.28 -9.74
N LEU A 96 -2.77 2.31 -8.64
CA LEU A 96 -2.29 1.88 -7.34
C LEU A 96 -1.91 0.39 -7.34
N GLY A 97 -2.76 -0.47 -7.92
CA GLY A 97 -2.51 -1.90 -8.08
C GLY A 97 -1.27 -2.20 -8.95
N LEU A 98 -1.07 -1.42 -10.02
CA LEU A 98 0.16 -1.45 -10.83
C LEU A 98 1.38 -1.00 -10.02
N GLY A 99 1.23 -0.01 -9.14
CA GLY A 99 2.28 0.39 -8.19
C GLY A 99 2.72 -0.75 -7.28
N PHE A 100 1.77 -1.56 -6.77
CA PHE A 100 2.08 -2.77 -6.02
C PHE A 100 2.75 -3.86 -6.88
N GLY A 101 2.29 -4.06 -8.12
CA GLY A 101 2.94 -4.96 -9.07
C GLY A 101 4.38 -4.54 -9.40
N LEU A 102 4.63 -3.22 -9.47
CA LEU A 102 5.94 -2.64 -9.69
C LEU A 102 6.90 -2.96 -8.52
N ILE A 103 6.42 -3.06 -7.28
CA ILE A 103 7.24 -3.49 -6.13
C ILE A 103 7.80 -4.89 -6.40
N THR A 104 6.94 -5.84 -6.76
CA THR A 104 7.38 -7.22 -7.04
C THR A 104 8.30 -7.26 -8.25
N LEU A 105 8.02 -6.49 -9.31
CA LEU A 105 8.88 -6.42 -10.49
C LEU A 105 10.27 -5.89 -10.16
N VAL A 106 10.36 -4.77 -9.44
CA VAL A 106 11.63 -4.12 -9.12
C VAL A 106 12.43 -4.95 -8.11
N THR A 107 11.78 -5.52 -7.10
CA THR A 107 12.44 -6.41 -6.12
C THR A 107 12.87 -7.75 -6.73
N ALA A 108 12.13 -8.29 -7.72
CA ALA A 108 12.54 -9.50 -8.44
C ALA A 108 13.79 -9.29 -9.33
N VAL A 109 13.93 -8.09 -9.92
CA VAL A 109 15.03 -7.79 -10.85
C VAL A 109 16.26 -7.25 -10.14
N PHE A 110 16.09 -6.43 -9.09
CA PHE A 110 17.17 -5.67 -8.45
C PHE A 110 17.31 -5.90 -6.95
N GLY A 111 16.32 -6.52 -6.30
CA GLY A 111 16.31 -6.78 -4.87
C GLY A 111 17.07 -8.04 -4.47
N GLU A 112 17.35 -8.17 -3.18
CA GLU A 112 17.93 -9.39 -2.61
C GLU A 112 16.85 -10.45 -2.39
N GLU A 113 15.64 -10.02 -2.04
CA GLU A 113 14.46 -10.88 -1.89
C GLU A 113 13.29 -10.40 -2.74
N THR A 114 12.61 -11.35 -3.40
CA THR A 114 11.42 -11.04 -4.19
C THR A 114 10.19 -10.92 -3.30
N HIS A 115 9.58 -9.74 -3.30
CA HIS A 115 8.41 -9.46 -2.47
C HIS A 115 7.11 -9.87 -3.18
N TRP A 116 6.89 -11.19 -3.26
CA TRP A 116 5.68 -11.79 -3.87
C TRP A 116 4.38 -11.38 -3.17
N TRP A 117 4.47 -11.03 -1.89
CA TRP A 117 3.31 -10.62 -1.11
C TRP A 117 2.60 -9.41 -1.72
N ALA A 118 3.31 -8.51 -2.43
CA ALA A 118 2.73 -7.30 -3.02
C ALA A 118 1.79 -7.58 -4.20
N LEU A 119 1.92 -8.74 -4.86
CA LEU A 119 1.00 -9.13 -5.93
C LEU A 119 -0.41 -9.41 -5.44
N ILE A 120 -0.57 -9.94 -4.22
CA ILE A 120 -1.89 -10.23 -3.66
C ILE A 120 -2.73 -8.95 -3.48
N PRO A 121 -2.30 -7.93 -2.69
CA PRO A 121 -3.04 -6.69 -2.57
C PRO A 121 -3.08 -5.93 -3.90
N GLY A 122 -1.99 -5.92 -4.68
CA GLY A 122 -1.97 -5.26 -6.00
C GLY A 122 -3.03 -5.80 -6.95
N SER A 123 -3.17 -7.12 -7.02
CA SER A 123 -4.17 -7.77 -7.88
C SER A 123 -5.58 -7.53 -7.39
N ILE A 124 -5.82 -7.59 -6.07
CA ILE A 124 -7.14 -7.29 -5.49
C ILE A 124 -7.52 -5.84 -5.80
N ILE A 125 -6.63 -4.88 -5.53
CA ILE A 125 -6.87 -3.46 -5.78
C ILE A 125 -7.14 -3.20 -7.26
N ALA A 126 -6.31 -3.76 -8.16
CA ALA A 126 -6.52 -3.62 -9.60
C ALA A 126 -7.85 -4.24 -10.05
N PHE A 127 -8.21 -5.42 -9.52
CA PHE A 127 -9.48 -6.08 -9.83
C PHE A 127 -10.68 -5.25 -9.36
N VAL A 128 -10.61 -4.65 -8.15
CA VAL A 128 -11.63 -3.73 -7.66
C VAL A 128 -11.71 -2.48 -8.54
N GLY A 129 -10.57 -1.93 -8.96
CA GLY A 129 -10.54 -0.78 -9.87
C GLY A 129 -11.22 -1.07 -11.21
N VAL A 130 -10.93 -2.23 -11.80
CA VAL A 130 -11.62 -2.74 -12.99
C VAL A 130 -13.11 -2.91 -12.71
N ALA A 131 -13.50 -3.50 -11.58
CA ALA A 131 -14.90 -3.70 -11.22
C ALA A 131 -15.69 -2.39 -11.15
N ILE A 132 -15.08 -1.32 -10.64
CA ILE A 132 -15.67 0.02 -10.61
C ILE A 132 -15.86 0.57 -12.03
N MET A 133 -14.86 0.43 -12.91
CA MET A 133 -14.96 0.94 -14.30
C MET A 133 -16.05 0.26 -15.13
N PHE A 134 -16.26 -1.05 -14.95
CA PHE A 134 -17.29 -1.79 -15.68
C PHE A 134 -18.67 -1.71 -15.04
N GLY A 135 -18.75 -1.39 -13.74
CA GLY A 135 -19.99 -1.21 -13.00
C GLY A 135 -20.93 -2.42 -12.97
N GLY A 136 -22.16 -2.19 -12.51
CA GLY A 136 -23.28 -3.12 -12.63
C GLY A 136 -23.14 -4.46 -11.90
N ALA A 137 -23.20 -5.56 -12.65
CA ALA A 137 -23.20 -6.92 -12.11
C ALA A 137 -21.90 -7.28 -11.39
N LEU A 138 -20.76 -6.75 -11.84
CA LEU A 138 -19.45 -7.04 -11.25
C LEU A 138 -19.31 -6.44 -9.84
N LEU A 139 -19.82 -5.21 -9.64
CA LEU A 139 -19.91 -4.59 -8.31
C LEU A 139 -20.88 -5.33 -7.40
N SER A 140 -21.99 -5.85 -7.95
CA SER A 140 -22.98 -6.62 -7.18
C SER A 140 -22.39 -7.94 -6.67
N VAL A 141 -21.63 -8.66 -7.51
CA VAL A 141 -20.90 -9.87 -7.11
C VAL A 141 -19.83 -9.53 -6.07
N LEU A 142 -19.06 -8.46 -6.28
CA LEU A 142 -18.03 -8.03 -5.34
C LEU A 142 -18.63 -7.67 -3.96
N ALA A 143 -19.76 -6.96 -3.95
CA ALA A 143 -20.49 -6.63 -2.72
C ALA A 143 -21.04 -7.88 -2.02
N PHE A 144 -21.50 -8.88 -2.78
CA PHE A 144 -21.94 -10.15 -2.23
C PHE A 144 -20.78 -10.93 -1.60
N VAL A 145 -19.64 -11.03 -2.28
CA VAL A 145 -18.42 -11.64 -1.73
C VAL A 145 -17.96 -10.90 -0.48
N GLY A 146 -18.04 -9.56 -0.49
CA GLY A 146 -17.78 -8.71 0.66
C GLY A 146 -18.73 -8.91 1.86
N LYS A 147 -19.85 -9.63 1.69
CA LYS A 147 -20.72 -10.05 2.81
C LYS A 147 -20.41 -11.45 3.33
N LEU A 148 -19.60 -12.24 2.63
CA LEU A 148 -19.26 -13.62 3.01
C LEU A 148 -18.09 -13.70 4.00
N TRP A 149 -17.17 -12.73 4.00
CA TRP A 149 -16.01 -12.77 4.92
C TRP A 149 -16.37 -12.74 6.41
N PRO A 150 -17.39 -12.00 6.90
CA PRO A 150 -17.76 -12.03 8.32
C PRO A 150 -18.33 -13.39 8.71
N LEU A 151 -19.08 -14.05 7.81
CA LEU A 151 -19.57 -15.42 8.02
C LEU A 151 -18.42 -16.41 8.15
N ALA A 152 -17.39 -16.29 7.30
CA ALA A 152 -16.19 -17.11 7.42
C ALA A 152 -15.48 -16.89 8.76
N LEU A 153 -15.34 -15.64 9.21
CA LEU A 153 -14.75 -15.32 10.51
C LEU A 153 -15.57 -15.87 11.69
N ILE A 154 -16.90 -15.81 11.62
CA ILE A 154 -17.79 -16.41 12.63
C ILE A 154 -17.57 -17.92 12.70
N LEU A 155 -17.56 -18.61 11.56
CA LEU A 155 -17.34 -20.07 11.51
C LEU A 155 -15.96 -20.47 12.03
N ILE A 156 -14.92 -19.72 11.66
CA ILE A 156 -13.56 -19.93 12.17
C ILE A 156 -13.54 -19.71 13.69
N GLY A 157 -14.14 -18.62 14.19
CA GLY A 157 -14.23 -18.34 15.62
C GLY A 157 -14.93 -19.45 16.41
N ILE A 158 -16.07 -19.96 15.90
CA ILE A 158 -16.79 -21.09 16.49
C ILE A 158 -15.89 -22.35 16.51
N SER A 159 -15.16 -22.63 15.42
CA SER A 159 -14.29 -23.81 15.34
C SER A 159 -13.17 -23.77 16.39
N ILE A 160 -12.62 -22.58 16.67
CA ILE A 160 -11.59 -22.36 17.70
C ILE A 160 -12.17 -22.57 19.10
N LEU A 161 -13.35 -22.00 19.38
CA LEU A 161 -14.04 -22.18 20.66
C LEU A 161 -14.36 -23.65 20.97
N VAL A 162 -14.84 -24.40 19.97
CA VAL A 162 -15.15 -25.82 20.13
C VAL A 162 -13.89 -26.64 20.39
N LYS A 163 -12.78 -26.33 19.73
CA LYS A 163 -11.49 -27.01 19.98
C LYS A 163 -10.98 -26.70 21.40
N ALA A 164 -10.99 -25.43 21.80
CA ALA A 164 -10.55 -25.01 23.14
C ALA A 164 -11.37 -25.66 24.26
N ASN A 165 -12.68 -25.83 24.07
CA ASN A 165 -13.53 -26.48 25.07
C ASN A 165 -13.28 -28.00 25.17
N LYS A 166 -12.91 -28.66 24.06
CA LYS A 166 -12.56 -30.09 24.04
C LYS A 166 -11.24 -30.38 24.74
N GLU A 167 -10.27 -29.48 24.66
CA GLU A 167 -8.98 -29.61 25.36
C GLU A 167 -9.16 -29.49 26.88
N LYS A 168 -9.93 -28.50 27.36
CA LYS A 168 -10.24 -28.35 28.79
C LYS A 168 -10.98 -29.55 29.39
N ALA A 169 -11.97 -30.10 28.66
CA ALA A 169 -12.69 -31.29 29.10
C ALA A 169 -11.84 -32.57 29.09
N GLY A 170 -10.71 -32.57 28.36
CA GLY A 170 -9.72 -33.63 28.40
C GLY A 170 -8.85 -33.57 29.66
N GLU A 171 -8.39 -32.37 30.05
CA GLU A 171 -7.53 -32.16 31.23
C GLU A 171 -8.23 -32.48 32.56
N GLU A 172 -9.53 -32.15 32.70
CA GLU A 172 -10.30 -32.48 33.91
C GLU A 172 -10.44 -33.99 34.16
N LYS A 173 -10.38 -34.82 33.11
CA LYS A 173 -10.46 -36.29 33.24
C LYS A 173 -9.16 -36.96 33.68
N PHE A 174 -8.03 -36.25 33.66
CA PHE A 174 -6.71 -36.79 34.04
C PHE A 174 -6.28 -36.40 35.46
N VAL A 175 -7.12 -35.70 36.23
CA VAL A 175 -6.86 -35.43 37.66
C VAL A 175 -7.59 -36.51 38.48
N PRO A 176 -6.89 -37.57 38.96
CA PRO A 176 -7.51 -38.50 39.88
C PRO A 176 -7.86 -37.79 41.19
N GLU A 177 -9.13 -37.90 41.58
CA GLU A 177 -9.64 -37.46 42.89
C GLU A 177 -8.78 -38.13 43.98
N LYS A 178 -8.11 -37.32 44.79
CA LYS A 178 -7.25 -37.78 45.89
C LYS A 178 -8.08 -38.28 47.06
#